data_AF-A4J9H0-F1
#
_entry.id   AF-A4J9H0-F1
#
_cell.length_a   1.000
_cell.length_b   1.000
_cell.length_c   1.000
_cell.angle_alpha   90.00
_cell.angle_beta   90.00
_cell.angle_gamma   90.00
#
_symmetry.space_group_name_H-M   'P 1'
#
loop_
_entity.id
_entity.type
_entity.pdbx_description
1 polymer ?
#
loop_
_entity_poly.entity_id
_entity_poly.type
_entity_poly.pdbx_seq_one_letter_code
_entity_poly.pdbx_strand_id
1 'polypeptide(L)'
;MEGVSMKNLSYCVDCKRIANFSEECSYCQSQNIKDLTRKAPVNVIGTKIKGRVLKVKDQMVEVLYIDENKNTYVKPFEAEKLKKVL
;
A
#
# COMPACT_ATOMS: atom_id res chain seq x y z
N MET A 1 -12.05 -4.68 25.46
CA MET A 1 -11.40 -5.94 25.04
C MET A 1 -10.48 -5.65 23.87
N GLU A 2 -9.23 -6.11 24.03
CA GLU A 2 -8.22 -6.46 23.02
C GLU A 2 -7.78 -5.38 22.00
N GLY A 3 -6.56 -4.89 22.23
CA GLY A 3 -5.87 -3.93 21.39
C GLY A 3 -5.50 -4.51 20.03
N VAL A 4 -5.83 -3.76 18.98
CA VAL A 4 -5.39 -4.05 17.63
C VAL A 4 -3.95 -3.56 17.47
N SER A 5 -3.00 -4.46 17.72
CA SER A 5 -1.59 -4.18 17.50
C SER A 5 -1.09 -5.04 16.35
N MET A 6 -0.70 -4.36 15.27
CA MET A 6 -0.22 -4.85 13.96
C MET A 6 -1.31 -5.22 12.93
N LYS A 7 -2.02 -4.21 12.42
CA LYS A 7 -2.67 -4.30 11.11
C LYS A 7 -1.59 -4.42 10.03
N ASN A 8 -1.29 -5.64 9.62
CA ASN A 8 -0.54 -5.88 8.39
C ASN A 8 -1.45 -5.51 7.22
N LEU A 9 -1.01 -4.55 6.40
CA LEU A 9 -1.74 -4.22 5.19
C LEU A 9 -1.50 -5.28 4.14
N SER A 10 -2.55 -5.63 3.43
CA SER A 10 -2.48 -6.57 2.32
C SER A 10 -2.78 -5.86 1.01
N TYR A 11 -2.37 -6.47 -0.09
CA TYR A 11 -2.72 -6.03 -1.42
C TYR A 11 -3.29 -7.20 -2.21
N CYS A 12 -4.29 -6.88 -3.00
CA CYS A 12 -4.86 -7.84 -3.93
C CYS A 12 -3.98 -7.88 -5.18
N VAL A 13 -3.53 -9.05 -5.61
CA VAL A 13 -2.60 -9.20 -6.75
C VAL A 13 -3.28 -8.81 -8.07
N ASP A 14 -4.58 -9.06 -8.16
CA ASP A 14 -5.38 -8.87 -9.36
C ASP A 14 -5.72 -7.38 -9.60
N CYS A 15 -6.44 -6.80 -8.65
CA CYS A 15 -6.84 -5.40 -8.63
C CYS A 15 -5.73 -4.42 -8.20
N LYS A 16 -4.65 -4.93 -7.60
CA LYS A 16 -3.48 -4.18 -7.08
C LYS A 16 -3.80 -3.18 -5.97
N ARG A 17 -5.04 -3.13 -5.47
CA ARG A 17 -5.43 -2.23 -4.37
C ARG A 17 -4.80 -2.70 -3.07
N ILE A 18 -4.35 -1.74 -2.26
CA ILE A 18 -3.82 -1.99 -0.93
C ILE A 18 -4.91 -1.66 0.06
N ALA A 19 -5.25 -2.60 0.92
CA ALA A 19 -6.26 -2.43 1.98
C ALA A 19 -6.07 -3.51 3.04
N ASN A 20 -6.81 -3.41 4.14
CA ASN A 20 -6.91 -4.51 5.07
C ASN A 20 -7.94 -5.52 4.53
N PHE A 21 -7.48 -6.50 3.77
CA PHE A 21 -8.32 -7.62 3.33
C PHE A 21 -8.25 -8.72 4.38
N SER A 22 -9.41 -9.24 4.80
CA SER A 22 -9.46 -10.35 5.76
C SER A 22 -9.09 -11.66 5.06
N GLU A 23 -9.79 -11.98 3.96
CA GLU A 23 -9.69 -13.28 3.27
C GLU A 23 -9.93 -13.14 1.76
N GLU A 24 -10.76 -12.18 1.35
CA GLU A 24 -11.11 -11.94 -0.05
C GLU A 24 -11.07 -10.45 -0.39
N CYS A 25 -10.72 -10.13 -1.64
CA CYS A 25 -10.84 -8.76 -2.14
C CYS A 25 -12.29 -8.39 -2.42
N SER A 26 -12.88 -7.50 -1.62
CA SER A 26 -14.26 -6.99 -1.85
C SER A 26 -14.46 -6.25 -3.18
N TYR A 27 -13.38 -5.94 -3.92
CA TYR A 27 -13.46 -5.23 -5.21
C TYR A 27 -13.45 -6.15 -6.43
N CYS A 28 -12.72 -7.26 -6.38
CA CYS A 28 -12.57 -8.16 -7.51
C CYS A 28 -12.88 -9.63 -7.15
N GLN A 29 -13.40 -9.88 -5.94
CA GLN A 29 -13.73 -11.21 -5.41
C GLN A 29 -12.57 -12.21 -5.52
N SER A 30 -11.35 -11.70 -5.60
CA SER A 30 -10.16 -12.53 -5.71
C SER A 30 -9.65 -12.89 -4.33
N GLN A 31 -9.32 -14.15 -4.15
CA GLN A 31 -8.63 -14.69 -2.97
C GLN A 31 -7.11 -14.52 -3.07
N ASN A 32 -6.61 -13.93 -4.17
CA ASN A 32 -5.20 -13.61 -4.37
C ASN A 32 -4.81 -12.34 -3.59
N ILE A 33 -4.83 -12.44 -2.27
CA ILE A 33 -4.35 -11.41 -1.34
C ILE A 33 -2.92 -11.75 -0.92
N LYS A 34 -2.04 -10.75 -0.92
CA LYS A 34 -0.66 -10.88 -0.47
C LYS A 34 -0.31 -9.78 0.52
N ASP A 35 0.53 -10.12 1.48
CA ASP A 35 1.03 -9.18 2.48
C ASP A 35 1.88 -8.08 1.83
N LEU A 36 1.66 -6.83 2.24
CA LEU A 36 2.42 -5.69 1.73
C LEU A 36 3.82 -5.69 2.33
N THR A 37 4.80 -6.09 1.53
CA THR A 37 6.20 -6.09 1.94
C THR A 37 6.82 -4.68 1.91
N ARG A 38 7.76 -4.43 2.83
CA ARG A 38 8.61 -3.23 2.75
C ARG A 38 9.41 -3.24 1.46
N LYS A 39 9.66 -2.05 0.91
CA LYS A 39 10.29 -1.79 -0.40
C LYS A 39 9.46 -2.22 -1.61
N ALA A 40 8.22 -2.69 -1.42
CA ALA A 40 7.34 -2.96 -2.55
C ALA A 40 7.10 -1.68 -3.38
N PRO A 41 7.19 -1.74 -4.72
CA PRO A 41 6.86 -0.61 -5.57
C PRO A 41 5.36 -0.35 -5.56
N VAL A 42 4.99 0.90 -5.33
CA VAL A 42 3.59 1.35 -5.21
C VAL A 42 3.39 2.66 -5.97
N ASN A 43 2.17 2.87 -6.44
CA ASN A 43 1.72 4.09 -7.07
C ASN A 43 0.55 4.66 -6.26
N VAL A 44 0.54 5.97 -6.08
CA VAL A 44 -0.57 6.65 -5.38
C VAL A 44 -1.70 6.90 -6.39
N ILE A 45 -2.88 6.35 -6.12
CA ILE A 45 -4.10 6.50 -6.92
C ILE A 45 -4.48 7.99 -6.97
N GLY A 46 -4.81 8.48 -8.16
CA GLY A 46 -5.13 9.90 -8.38
C GLY A 46 -3.90 10.80 -8.54
N THR A 47 -2.69 10.26 -8.49
CA THR A 47 -1.48 11.03 -8.76
C THR A 47 -0.51 10.27 -9.69
N LYS A 48 0.49 10.99 -10.22
CA LYS A 48 1.61 10.40 -10.96
C LYS A 48 2.76 9.92 -10.05
N ILE A 49 2.56 9.96 -8.74
CA ILE A 49 3.58 9.62 -7.75
C ILE A 49 3.74 8.10 -7.71
N LYS A 50 4.92 7.66 -8.15
CA LYS A 50 5.40 6.28 -8.06
C LYS A 50 6.55 6.23 -7.07
N GLY A 51 6.45 5.32 -6.12
CA GLY A 51 7.43 5.20 -5.06
C GLY A 51 7.54 3.78 -4.56
N ARG A 52 8.17 3.64 -3.40
CA ARG A 52 8.34 2.37 -2.71
C ARG A 52 7.84 2.49 -1.28
N VAL A 53 7.26 1.42 -0.78
CA VAL A 53 6.84 1.33 0.62
C VAL A 53 8.07 1.40 1.52
N LEU A 54 8.13 2.40 2.37
CA LEU A 54 9.17 2.54 3.39
C LEU A 54 8.74 1.84 4.68
N LYS A 55 7.53 2.17 5.14
CA LYS A 55 6.98 1.71 6.42
C LYS A 55 5.45 1.66 6.36
N VAL A 56 4.86 0.78 7.17
CA VAL A 56 3.42 0.63 7.33
C VAL A 56 3.10 0.86 8.81
N LYS A 57 2.10 1.71 9.09
CA LYS A 57 1.59 2.01 10.43
C LYS A 57 0.07 2.13 10.41
N ASP A 58 -0.61 1.23 11.12
CA ASP A 58 -2.06 1.13 11.33
C ASP A 58 -2.90 1.04 10.05
N GLN A 59 -2.91 2.08 9.21
CA GLN A 59 -3.56 2.13 7.89
C GLN A 59 -2.86 3.09 6.92
N MET A 60 -1.74 3.68 7.37
CA MET A 60 -0.91 4.58 6.59
C MET A 60 0.36 3.86 6.15
N VAL A 61 0.74 4.11 4.91
CA VAL A 61 1.96 3.61 4.30
C VAL A 61 2.81 4.82 3.96
N GLU A 62 3.99 4.87 4.55
CA GLU A 62 5.02 5.83 4.16
C GLU A 62 5.57 5.41 2.80
N VAL A 63 5.30 6.23 1.79
CA VAL A 63 5.83 6.02 0.44
C VAL A 63 7.00 6.96 0.24
N LEU A 64 8.13 6.36 -0.09
CA LEU A 64 9.31 7.07 -0.55
C LEU A 64 9.23 7.19 -2.07
N TYR A 65 9.17 8.42 -2.57
CA TYR A 65 9.19 8.72 -3.99
C TYR A 65 10.31 9.72 -4.29
N ILE A 66 10.79 9.67 -5.52
CA ILE A 66 11.84 10.55 -6.02
C ILE A 66 11.19 11.45 -7.06
N ASP A 67 11.35 12.75 -6.87
CA ASP A 67 10.84 13.76 -7.79
C ASP A 67 11.77 13.91 -9.01
N GLU A 68 11.33 14.64 -10.03
CA GLU A 68 12.11 14.96 -11.24
C GLU A 68 13.46 15.61 -10.92
N ASN A 69 13.54 16.35 -9.82
CA ASN A 69 14.77 16.97 -9.32
C ASN A 69 15.71 16.00 -8.57
N LYS A 70 15.44 14.68 -8.59
CA LYS A 70 16.13 13.64 -7.81
C LYS A 70 16.03 13.83 -6.29
N ASN A 71 15.14 14.69 -5.83
CA ASN A 71 14.86 14.88 -4.42
C ASN A 71 14.03 13.71 -3.89
N THR A 72 14.44 13.16 -2.75
CA THR A 72 13.73 12.06 -2.10
C THR A 72 12.72 12.61 -1.11
N TYR A 73 11.46 12.22 -1.29
CA TYR A 73 10.37 12.62 -0.42
C TYR A 73 9.76 11.39 0.25
N VAL A 74 9.47 11.50 1.53
CA VAL A 74 8.71 10.50 2.28
C VAL A 74 7.41 11.14 2.69
N LYS A 75 6.29 10.56 2.24
CA LYS A 75 4.96 11.03 2.61
C LYS A 75 4.08 9.85 3.01
N PRO A 76 3.36 9.95 4.13
CA PRO A 76 2.36 8.96 4.50
C PRO A 76 1.16 9.09 3.57
N PHE A 77 0.69 7.96 3.06
CA PHE A 77 -0.53 7.85 2.29
C PHE A 77 -1.41 6.77 2.89
N GLU A 78 -2.73 6.93 2.78
CA GLU A 78 -3.67 5.90 3.15
C GLU A 78 -3.51 4.68 2.23
N ALA A 79 -3.55 3.49 2.82
CA ALA A 79 -3.49 2.22 2.10
C ALA A 79 -4.43 2.19 0.89
N GLU A 80 -5.68 2.63 1.09
CA GLU A 80 -6.73 2.62 0.06
C GLU A 80 -6.42 3.52 -1.14
N LYS A 81 -5.61 4.57 -0.93
CA LYS A 81 -5.12 5.46 -1.97
C LYS A 81 -3.85 4.94 -2.64
N LEU A 82 -3.37 3.75 -2.29
CA LEU A 82 -2.19 3.15 -2.87
C LEU A 82 -2.55 1.93 -3.70
N LYS A 83 -1.83 1.80 -4.82
CA LYS A 83 -1.93 0.69 -5.74
C LYS A 83 -0.55 0.07 -5.91
N LYS A 84 -0.41 -1.23 -5.65
CA LYS A 84 0.84 -1.92 -5.89
C LYS A 84 1.17 -1.93 -7.38
N VAL A 85 2.43 -1.71 -7.72
CA VAL A 85 2.95 -1.91 -9.06
C VAL A 85 3.68 -3.27 -9.05
N LEU A 86 3.42 -4.12 -10.06
CA LEU A 86 4.12 -5.38 -10.25
C LEU A 86 5.27 -5.16 -11.23
#